data_AF-A0A804LTC2-F1
#
_entry.id   AF-A0A804LTC2-F1
#
_cell.length_a   1.000
_cell.length_b   1.000
_cell.length_c   1.000
_cell.angle_alpha   90.00
_cell.angle_beta   90.00
_cell.angle_gamma   90.00
#
_symmetry.space_group_name_H-M   'P 1'
#
loop_
_entity.id
_entity.type
_entity.pdbx_description
1 polymer ?
#
loop_
_entity_poly.entity_id
_entity_poly.type
_entity_poly.pdbx_seq_one_letter_code
_entity_poly.pdbx_strand_id
1 'polypeptide(L)'
;MLREYPLNGYVAEPDKSQLIEALKFHSRGAEKIGVGVREIKIGLNPSHPGTRCFILLRNDDTTEDFSYHKCVQGAADSISPQLGSYLKKLYYR
;
A
#
# COMPACT_ATOMS: atom_id res chain seq x y z
N MET A 1 2.23 9.81 5.94
CA MET A 1 2.41 9.58 4.49
C MET A 1 1.15 9.79 3.63
N LEU A 2 0.12 8.94 3.67
CA LEU A 2 -1.01 9.00 2.69
C LEU A 2 -1.75 10.37 2.61
N ARG A 3 -1.81 11.11 3.72
CA ARG A 3 -2.43 12.45 3.81
C ARG A 3 -1.44 13.61 3.67
N GLU A 4 -0.14 13.34 3.69
CA GLU A 4 0.91 14.36 3.60
C GLU A 4 1.16 14.79 2.15
N TYR A 5 0.87 13.93 1.18
CA TYR A 5 1.00 14.22 -0.24
C TYR A 5 -0.34 14.69 -0.84
N PRO A 6 -0.34 15.63 -1.81
CA PRO A 6 -1.55 16.05 -2.50
C PRO A 6 -2.13 14.91 -3.34
N LEU A 7 -3.42 14.99 -3.68
CA LEU A 7 -4.02 14.04 -4.62
C LEU A 7 -3.29 14.16 -5.97
N ASN A 8 -2.97 13.03 -6.60
CA ASN A 8 -2.09 12.92 -7.76
C ASN A 8 -0.62 13.32 -7.54
N GLY A 9 -0.23 13.66 -6.30
CA GLY A 9 1.16 13.88 -5.94
C GLY A 9 1.94 12.58 -5.89
N TYR A 10 3.20 12.63 -6.32
CA TYR A 10 4.14 11.51 -6.21
C TYR A 10 4.76 11.47 -4.82
N VAL A 11 4.94 10.25 -4.31
CA VAL A 11 5.61 9.98 -3.04
C VAL A 11 7.12 10.08 -3.25
N ALA A 12 7.80 10.92 -2.48
CA ALA A 12 9.23 11.13 -2.58
C ALA A 12 10.01 10.07 -1.77
N GLU A 13 11.32 10.00 -1.96
CA GLU A 13 12.18 9.27 -1.02
C GLU A 13 12.27 10.03 0.32
N PRO A 14 12.40 9.32 1.47
CA PRO A 14 12.55 7.87 1.63
C PRO A 14 11.22 7.10 1.66
N ASP A 15 10.09 7.81 1.65
CA ASP A 15 8.75 7.24 1.80
C ASP A 15 8.43 6.21 0.71
N LYS A 16 8.86 6.47 -0.54
CA LYS A 16 8.69 5.54 -1.66
C LYS A 16 9.38 4.21 -1.38
N SER A 17 10.65 4.21 -0.98
CA SER A 17 11.36 2.97 -0.63
C SER A 17 10.68 2.21 0.51
N GLN A 18 10.21 2.92 1.55
CA GLN A 18 9.49 2.31 2.67
C GLN A 18 8.17 1.67 2.25
N LEU A 19 7.42 2.31 1.34
CA LEU A 19 6.19 1.74 0.79
C LEU A 19 6.44 0.50 -0.05
N ILE A 20 7.53 0.46 -0.83
CA ILE A 20 7.90 -0.72 -1.61
C ILE A 20 8.25 -1.89 -0.67
N GLU A 21 8.97 -1.64 0.42
CA GLU A 21 9.22 -2.67 1.44
C GLU A 21 7.93 -3.13 2.12
N ALA A 22 7.06 -2.20 2.52
CA ALA A 22 5.77 -2.53 3.13
C ALA A 22 4.89 -3.36 2.17
N LEU A 23 4.90 -3.05 0.87
CA LEU A 23 4.11 -3.76 -0.15
C LEU A 23 4.46 -5.25 -0.23
N LYS A 24 5.69 -5.66 0.12
CA LYS A 24 6.09 -7.08 0.16
C LYS A 24 5.25 -7.90 1.16
N PHE A 25 4.71 -7.26 2.19
CA PHE A 25 3.83 -7.91 3.17
C PHE A 25 2.36 -7.95 2.75
N HIS A 26 1.98 -7.32 1.64
CA HIS A 26 0.63 -7.44 1.10
C HIS A 26 0.41 -8.88 0.60
N SER A 27 -0.76 -9.47 0.84
CA SER A 27 -1.05 -10.85 0.39
C SER A 27 -0.93 -11.06 -1.13
N ARG A 28 -1.18 -9.99 -1.90
CA ARG A 28 -0.93 -9.89 -3.36
C ARG A 28 0.32 -9.06 -3.72
N GLY A 29 1.31 -8.97 -2.82
CA GLY A 29 2.46 -8.07 -2.95
C GLY A 29 3.27 -8.32 -4.23
N ALA A 30 3.62 -9.58 -4.50
CA ALA A 30 4.35 -9.97 -5.71
C ALA A 30 3.60 -9.60 -7.00
N GLU A 31 2.29 -9.88 -7.04
CA GLU A 31 1.43 -9.52 -8.18
C GLU A 31 1.36 -8.00 -8.38
N LYS A 32 1.20 -7.23 -7.29
CA LYS A 32 1.12 -5.76 -7.35
C LYS A 32 2.44 -5.13 -7.80
N ILE A 33 3.58 -5.67 -7.37
CA ILE A 33 4.90 -5.24 -7.85
C ILE A 33 5.05 -5.55 -9.34
N GLY A 34 4.68 -6.75 -9.77
CA GLY A 34 4.70 -7.16 -11.18
C GLY A 34 6.09 -6.97 -11.80
N VAL A 35 6.16 -6.23 -12.92
CA VAL A 35 7.39 -5.91 -13.66
C VAL A 35 8.32 -4.88 -12.97
N GLY A 36 8.01 -4.48 -11.73
CA GLY A 36 8.75 -3.50 -10.95
C GLY A 36 8.03 -2.16 -10.84
N VAL A 37 8.36 -1.43 -9.78
CA VAL A 37 7.75 -0.14 -9.43
C VAL A 37 8.64 1.00 -9.91
N ARG A 38 8.07 1.91 -10.71
CA ARG A 38 8.72 3.14 -11.16
C ARG A 38 8.47 4.28 -10.16
N GLU A 39 7.20 4.56 -9.90
CA GLU A 39 6.76 5.59 -8.96
C GLU A 39 5.54 5.16 -8.14
N ILE A 40 5.29 5.88 -7.05
CA ILE A 40 4.06 5.76 -6.26
C ILE A 40 3.41 7.13 -6.19
N LYS A 41 2.11 7.22 -6.42
CA LYS A 41 1.33 8.46 -6.25
C LYS A 41 0.13 8.27 -5.35
N ILE A 42 -0.45 9.36 -4.87
CA ILE A 42 -1.72 9.34 -4.15
C ILE A 42 -2.87 9.37 -5.15
N GLY A 43 -3.79 8.42 -5.03
CA GLY A 43 -5.02 8.37 -5.81
C GLY A 43 -6.26 8.19 -4.93
N LEU A 44 -7.42 8.06 -5.58
CA LEU A 44 -8.66 7.67 -4.93
C LEU A 44 -8.86 6.16 -5.07
N ASN A 45 -9.37 5.51 -4.03
CA ASN A 45 -9.68 4.08 -4.07
C ASN A 45 -10.86 3.83 -5.04
N PRO A 46 -10.70 2.97 -6.05
CA PRO A 46 -11.76 2.71 -7.03
C PRO A 46 -12.98 2.01 -6.41
N SER A 47 -12.81 1.22 -5.35
CA SER A 47 -13.88 0.51 -4.64
C SER A 47 -14.47 1.28 -3.46
N HIS A 48 -13.79 2.32 -2.97
CA HIS A 48 -14.23 3.11 -1.81
C HIS A 48 -14.11 4.61 -2.15
N PRO A 49 -15.11 5.17 -2.87
CA PRO A 49 -15.09 6.56 -3.30
C PRO A 49 -14.80 7.53 -2.16
N GLY A 50 -13.93 8.52 -2.42
CA GLY A 50 -13.53 9.53 -1.44
C GLY A 50 -12.39 9.11 -0.50
N THR A 51 -12.02 7.84 -0.47
CA THR A 51 -10.85 7.39 0.31
C THR A 51 -9.57 7.46 -0.54
N ARG A 52 -8.47 7.90 0.06
CA ARG A 52 -7.16 7.92 -0.59
C ARG A 52 -6.53 6.54 -0.58
N CYS A 53 -5.75 6.21 -1.60
CA CYS A 53 -4.90 5.03 -1.64
C CYS A 53 -3.57 5.36 -2.33
N PHE A 54 -2.63 4.43 -2.24
CA PHE A 54 -1.41 4.49 -3.03
C PHE A 54 -1.65 3.84 -4.39
N ILE A 55 -1.22 4.51 -5.45
CA ILE A 55 -1.24 3.99 -6.81
C ILE A 55 0.21 3.75 -7.23
N LEU A 56 0.55 2.51 -7.51
CA LEU A 56 1.78 2.08 -8.13
C LEU A 56 1.73 2.41 -9.62
N LEU A 57 2.78 3.04 -10.11
CA LEU A 57 3.09 3.13 -11.53
C LEU A 57 4.22 2.15 -11.81
N ARG A 58 3.93 1.10 -12.59
CA ARG A 58 4.90 0.06 -12.92
C ARG A 58 5.81 0.47 -14.09
N ASN A 59 6.87 -0.31 -14.29
CA ASN A 59 7.83 -0.10 -15.37
C ASN A 59 7.27 -0.28 -16.79
N ASP A 60 6.14 -1.00 -16.94
CA ASP A 60 5.42 -1.21 -18.20
C ASP A 60 4.26 -0.22 -18.41
N ASP A 61 4.26 0.90 -17.69
CA ASP A 61 3.21 1.93 -17.70
C ASP A 61 1.83 1.48 -17.18
N THR A 62 1.70 0.24 -16.68
CA THR A 62 0.47 -0.19 -15.98
C THR A 62 0.39 0.39 -14.57
N THR A 63 -0.82 0.43 -14.01
CA THR A 63 -1.06 0.92 -12.65
C THR A 63 -1.78 -0.11 -11.79
N GLU A 64 -1.45 -0.14 -10.51
CA GLU A 64 -2.15 -0.91 -9.48
C GLU A 64 -2.35 -0.07 -8.22
N ASP A 65 -3.45 -0.23 -7.51
CA ASP A 65 -3.63 0.37 -6.20
C ASP A 65 -3.06 -0.53 -5.09
N PHE A 66 -2.80 -0.03 -3.89
CA PHE A 66 -2.67 -0.90 -2.73
C PHE A 66 -3.10 -0.22 -1.44
N SER A 67 -3.50 -1.06 -0.49
CA SER A 67 -3.89 -0.64 0.85
C SER A 67 -2.77 -0.87 1.84
N TYR A 68 -2.31 0.20 2.50
CA TYR A 68 -1.32 0.08 3.56
C TYR A 68 -1.84 -0.76 4.74
N HIS A 69 -3.15 -0.75 5.01
CA HIS A 69 -3.74 -1.61 6.03
C HIS A 69 -3.49 -3.09 5.75
N LYS A 70 -3.55 -3.51 4.48
CA LYS A 70 -3.26 -4.90 4.08
C LYS A 70 -1.77 -5.22 4.21
N CYS A 71 -0.90 -4.26 3.90
CA CYS A 71 0.55 -4.41 4.12
C CYS A 71 0.87 -4.58 5.61
N VAL A 72 0.35 -3.69 6.45
CA VAL A 72 0.56 -3.73 7.91
C VAL A 72 -0.04 -5.00 8.52
N GLN A 73 -1.23 -5.41 8.07
CA GLN A 73 -1.86 -6.66 8.50
C GLN A 73 -0.97 -7.87 8.17
N GLY A 74 -0.46 -7.99 6.94
CA GLY A 74 0.41 -9.10 6.57
C GLY A 74 1.75 -9.09 7.30
N ALA A 75 2.29 -7.92 7.61
CA ALA A 75 3.49 -7.79 8.45
C ALA A 75 3.20 -8.27 9.88
N ALA A 76 2.08 -7.86 10.47
CA ALA A 76 1.66 -8.32 11.78
C ALA A 76 1.43 -9.84 11.83
N ASP A 77 0.75 -10.39 10.83
CA ASP A 77 0.53 -11.84 10.69
C ASP A 77 1.86 -12.61 10.60
N SER A 78 2.89 -12.02 9.96
CA SER A 78 4.23 -12.61 9.86
C SER A 78 5.02 -12.60 11.17
N ILE A 79 4.70 -11.68 12.09
CA ILE A 79 5.35 -11.55 13.40
C ILE A 79 4.65 -12.45 14.44
N SER A 80 3.32 -12.37 14.52
CA SER A 80 2.53 -13.13 15.48
C SER A 80 1.04 -13.15 15.08
N PRO A 81 0.38 -14.32 15.07
CA PRO A 81 -1.06 -14.42 14.84
C PRO A 81 -1.89 -13.60 15.83
N GLN A 82 -1.42 -13.42 17.07
CA GLN A 82 -2.09 -12.60 18.08
C GLN A 82 -2.04 -11.11 17.71
N LEU A 83 -0.90 -10.62 17.23
CA LEU A 83 -0.76 -9.25 16.75
C LEU A 83 -1.63 -9.01 15.50
N GLY A 84 -1.60 -9.95 14.56
CA GLY A 84 -2.47 -9.95 13.39
C GLY A 84 -3.96 -9.85 13.77
N SER A 85 -4.39 -10.69 14.71
CA SER A 85 -5.76 -10.68 15.22
C SER A 85 -6.13 -9.37 15.93
N TYR A 86 -5.18 -8.77 16.65
CA TYR A 86 -5.38 -7.48 17.31
C TYR A 86 -5.57 -6.35 16.29
N LEU A 87 -4.72 -6.26 15.25
CA LEU A 87 -4.85 -5.23 14.23
C LEU A 87 -6.13 -5.36 13.40
N LYS A 88 -6.53 -6.60 13.07
CA LYS A 88 -7.82 -6.85 12.41
C LYS A 88 -8.98 -6.29 13.25
N LYS A 89 -8.96 -6.43 14.58
CA LYS A 89 -9.98 -5.83 15.45
C LYS A 89 -9.94 -4.29 15.50
N LEU A 90 -8.83 -3.65 15.12
CA LEU A 90 -8.74 -2.19 15.07
C LEU A 90 -9.21 -1.62 13.73
N TYR A 91 -8.91 -2.28 12.61
CA TYR A 91 -9.24 -1.79 11.27
C TYR A 91 -10.68 -2.04 10.82
N TYR A 92 -11.37 -3.01 11.43
CA TYR A 92 -12.78 -3.33 11.12
C TYR A 92 -13.76 -2.81 12.19
N ARG A 93 -13.37 -1.79 12.94
CA ARG A 93 -14.27 -0.97 13.78
C ARG A 93 -14.78 0.20 12.97
#